data_AF-A0A2V7TAT9-F1
#
_entry.id   AF-A0A2V7TAT9-F1
#
_cell.length_a   1.000
_cell.length_b   1.000
_cell.length_c   1.000
_cell.angle_alpha   90.00
_cell.angle_beta   90.00
_cell.angle_gamma   90.00
#
_symmetry.space_group_name_H-M   'P 1'
#
loop_
_entity.id
_entity.type
_entity.pdbx_description
1 polymer ?
#
loop_
_entity_poly.entity_id
_entity_poly.type
_entity_poly.pdbx_seq_one_letter_code
_entity_poly.pdbx_strand_id
1 'polypeptide(L)'
;MDLRPVVAVVALVACGGHQEGARPAPGLEERVLAGGVAPSAGTTDIAAANPFKGDRPSAAEGERTFAAMNCDGCHGGGAVGFVGPSLRDGRWRYGGSDGQIYQSIFAGRPRGMP
;
A
#
# COMPACT_ATOMS: atom_id res chain seq x y z
N MET A 1 -44.78 57.52 14.56
CA MET A 1 -45.20 57.00 13.26
C MET A 1 -44.19 55.93 12.86
N ASP A 2 -44.32 54.76 13.46
CA ASP A 2 -43.46 53.60 13.22
C ASP A 2 -44.10 52.72 12.13
N LEU A 3 -43.49 52.73 10.95
CA LEU A 3 -43.79 51.85 9.83
C LEU A 3 -42.68 50.79 9.74
N ARG A 4 -42.95 49.63 10.34
CA ARG A 4 -42.34 48.31 10.01
C ARG A 4 -42.46 48.11 8.48
N PRO A 5 -41.66 47.28 7.76
CA PRO A 5 -41.62 45.85 8.11
C PRO A 5 -40.49 44.96 7.51
N VAL A 6 -40.55 43.67 7.90
CA VAL A 6 -40.10 42.47 7.18
C VAL A 6 -38.61 42.39 6.79
N VAL A 7 -37.87 41.42 7.35
CA VAL A 7 -37.22 40.36 6.56
C VAL A 7 -36.80 39.21 7.49
N ALA A 8 -37.39 38.06 7.18
CA ALA A 8 -36.88 36.69 7.29
C ALA A 8 -36.26 36.20 8.61
N VAL A 9 -37.11 35.46 9.32
CA VAL A 9 -36.77 34.17 9.92
C VAL A 9 -35.79 33.40 9.02
N VAL A 10 -34.57 33.15 9.50
CA VAL A 10 -33.75 32.04 9.03
C VAL A 10 -33.55 31.11 10.23
N ALA A 11 -34.39 30.08 10.27
CA ALA A 11 -34.19 28.96 11.17
C ALA A 11 -32.86 28.30 10.81
N LEU A 12 -31.90 28.37 11.73
CA LEU A 12 -30.66 27.61 11.66
C LEU A 12 -31.02 26.12 11.72
N VAL A 13 -31.16 25.52 10.55
CA VAL A 13 -31.18 24.08 10.35
C VAL A 13 -29.86 23.56 10.94
N ALA A 14 -29.98 22.87 12.08
CA ALA A 14 -28.90 22.08 12.64
C ALA A 14 -28.55 20.99 11.62
N CYS A 15 -27.46 21.18 10.87
CA CYS A 15 -26.78 20.07 10.22
C CYS A 15 -26.24 19.16 11.32
N GLY A 16 -26.99 18.11 11.64
CA GLY A 16 -26.52 17.01 12.45
C GLY A 16 -25.26 16.43 11.81
N GLY A 17 -24.11 16.71 12.42
CA GLY A 17 -22.88 16.01 12.12
C GLY A 17 -23.03 14.56 12.56
N HIS A 18 -23.24 13.66 11.60
CA HIS A 18 -22.98 12.25 11.80
C HIS A 18 -21.47 12.10 12.01
N GLN A 19 -21.04 12.11 13.27
CA GLN A 19 -19.75 11.57 13.65
C GLN A 19 -19.88 10.05 13.56
N GLU A 20 -19.75 9.52 12.35
CA GLU A 20 -19.42 8.11 12.18
C GLU A 20 -18.01 7.94 12.75
N GLY A 21 -17.95 7.60 14.04
CA GLY A 21 -16.72 7.20 14.70
C GLY A 21 -16.06 6.17 13.80
N ALA A 22 -14.87 6.50 13.30
CA ALA A 22 -14.11 5.66 12.40
C ALA A 22 -14.08 4.24 12.96
N ARG A 23 -14.81 3.32 12.31
CA ARG A 23 -14.76 1.91 12.68
C ARG A 23 -13.29 1.51 12.69
N PRO A 24 -12.81 0.80 13.73
CA PRO A 24 -11.46 0.27 13.70
C PRO A 24 -11.31 -0.52 12.42
N ALA A 25 -10.35 -0.11 11.60
CA ALA A 25 -10.18 -0.70 10.30
C ALA A 25 -9.84 -2.19 10.51
N PRO A 26 -10.41 -3.11 9.71
CA PRO A 26 -10.33 -4.55 9.96
C PRO A 26 -8.88 -5.03 10.13
N GLY A 27 -8.66 -6.10 10.89
CA GLY A 27 -7.32 -6.69 11.02
C GLY A 27 -6.74 -7.09 9.67
N LEU A 28 -5.41 -7.16 9.56
CA LEU A 28 -4.70 -7.57 8.34
C LEU A 28 -5.29 -8.84 7.70
N GLU A 29 -5.61 -9.83 8.53
CA GLU A 29 -6.20 -11.12 8.14
C GLU A 29 -7.55 -10.95 7.40
N GLU A 30 -8.42 -10.06 7.88
CA GLU A 30 -9.75 -9.79 7.30
C GLU A 30 -9.62 -9.08 5.93
N ARG A 31 -8.56 -8.30 5.73
CA ARG A 31 -8.28 -7.64 4.44
C ARG A 31 -7.68 -8.58 3.41
N VAL A 32 -6.91 -9.57 3.86
CA VAL A 32 -6.36 -10.64 3.01
C VAL A 32 -7.49 -11.53 2.48
N LEU A 33 -8.53 -11.79 3.29
CA LEU A 33 -9.66 -12.62 2.89
C LEU A 33 -10.62 -11.93 1.89
N ALA A 34 -10.73 -10.60 1.91
CA ALA A 34 -11.71 -9.85 1.12
C ALA A 34 -11.33 -9.65 -0.37
N GLY A 35 -10.18 -10.15 -0.83
CA GLY A 35 -9.84 -10.21 -2.27
C GLY A 35 -9.81 -8.86 -3.03
N GLY A 36 -9.76 -7.72 -2.33
CA GLY A 36 -9.85 -6.39 -2.95
C GLY A 36 -8.69 -5.46 -2.57
N VAL A 37 -7.76 -5.29 -3.50
CA VAL A 37 -6.84 -4.14 -3.73
C VAL A 37 -7.16 -2.89 -2.88
N ALA A 38 -6.28 -2.15 -2.22
CA ALA A 38 -4.86 -2.19 -1.81
C ALA A 38 -4.79 -1.25 -0.57
N PRO A 39 -3.74 -1.26 0.27
CA PRO A 39 -3.57 -0.17 1.22
C PRO A 39 -3.46 1.17 0.49
N SER A 40 -4.22 2.14 0.99
CA SER A 40 -4.29 3.53 0.54
C SER A 40 -2.90 4.13 0.33
N ALA A 41 -2.77 4.93 -0.74
CA ALA A 41 -1.62 5.80 -0.99
C ALA A 41 -1.39 6.72 0.24
N GLY A 42 -0.64 6.21 1.22
CA GLY A 42 -0.48 6.87 2.50
C GLY A 42 -0.05 5.97 3.67
N THR A 43 -0.10 4.63 3.57
CA THR A 43 0.43 3.78 4.66
C THR A 43 1.92 3.53 4.46
N THR A 44 2.73 4.52 4.80
CA THR A 44 4.19 4.42 4.93
C THR A 44 4.66 3.52 6.07
N ASP A 45 3.74 2.92 6.83
CA ASP A 45 4.04 2.34 8.14
C ASP A 45 3.86 0.81 8.19
N ILE A 46 3.94 0.11 7.06
CA ILE A 46 4.37 -1.30 7.11
C ILE A 46 5.88 -1.26 7.35
N ALA A 47 6.28 -0.95 8.59
CA ALA A 47 7.66 -1.06 9.05
C ALA A 47 7.95 -2.50 9.49
N ALA A 48 7.47 -3.49 8.73
CA ALA A 48 7.82 -4.88 8.97
C ALA A 48 9.25 -5.08 8.45
N ALA A 49 10.22 -5.10 9.37
CA ALA A 49 11.58 -5.52 9.07
C ALA A 49 11.53 -6.96 8.53
N ASN A 50 12.39 -7.27 7.55
CA ASN A 50 12.54 -8.63 7.06
C ASN A 50 13.17 -9.48 8.17
N PRO A 51 12.45 -10.48 8.73
CA PRO A 51 12.98 -11.31 9.81
C PRO A 51 14.15 -12.19 9.35
N PHE A 52 14.32 -12.37 8.03
CA PHE A 52 15.39 -13.14 7.41
C PHE A 52 16.56 -12.28 6.93
N LYS A 53 16.61 -10.99 7.30
CA LYS A 53 17.69 -10.10 6.85
C LYS A 53 19.05 -10.64 7.32
N GLY A 54 19.91 -10.94 6.35
CA GLY A 54 21.26 -11.46 6.60
C GLY A 54 21.34 -12.98 6.78
N ASP A 55 20.21 -13.71 6.80
CA ASP A 55 20.21 -15.16 6.87
C ASP A 55 20.51 -15.78 5.50
N ARG A 56 21.65 -16.46 5.39
CA ARG A 56 22.13 -17.03 4.11
C ARG A 56 21.24 -18.18 3.61
N PRO A 57 20.82 -19.15 4.45
CA PRO A 57 19.87 -20.17 4.03
C PRO A 57 18.56 -19.59 3.47
N SER A 58 17.94 -18.63 4.16
CA SER A 58 16.74 -17.97 3.66
C SER A 58 16.99 -17.19 2.37
N ALA A 59 18.15 -16.54 2.21
CA ALA A 59 18.50 -15.88 0.96
C ALA A 59 18.61 -16.88 -0.22
N ALA A 60 19.21 -18.05 0.01
CA ALA A 60 19.31 -19.11 -1.00
C ALA A 60 17.93 -19.68 -1.40
N GLU A 61 17.00 -19.77 -0.44
CA GLU A 61 15.62 -20.14 -0.73
C GLU A 61 14.86 -19.03 -1.46
N GLY A 62 15.13 -17.77 -1.11
CA GLY A 62 14.61 -16.60 -1.81
C GLY A 62 15.05 -16.57 -3.28
N GLU A 63 16.27 -16.95 -3.59
CA GLU A 63 16.76 -17.09 -4.97
C GLU A 63 15.97 -18.15 -5.76
N ARG A 64 15.69 -19.31 -5.15
CA ARG A 64 14.85 -20.35 -5.76
C ARG A 64 13.44 -19.85 -6.02
N THR A 65 12.85 -19.16 -5.04
CA THR A 65 11.51 -18.56 -5.16
C THR A 65 11.49 -17.52 -6.26
N PHE A 66 12.52 -16.68 -6.36
CA PHE A 66 12.63 -15.62 -7.37
C PHE A 66 12.57 -16.20 -8.79
N ALA A 67 13.27 -17.31 -9.05
CA ALA A 67 13.20 -18.01 -10.33
C ALA A 67 11.87 -18.76 -10.51
N ALA A 68 11.43 -19.51 -9.50
CA ALA A 68 10.21 -20.33 -9.57
C ALA A 68 8.94 -19.50 -9.81
N MET A 69 8.90 -18.27 -9.29
CA MET A 69 7.81 -17.32 -9.47
C MET A 69 7.98 -16.41 -10.70
N ASN A 70 8.95 -16.72 -11.57
CA ASN A 70 9.22 -16.00 -12.82
C ASN A 70 9.53 -14.50 -12.61
N CYS A 71 10.09 -14.14 -11.46
CA CYS A 71 10.51 -12.77 -11.21
C CYS A 71 11.72 -12.40 -12.08
N ASP A 72 12.61 -13.34 -12.32
CA ASP A 72 13.78 -13.23 -13.21
C ASP A 72 13.40 -13.03 -14.69
N GLY A 73 12.25 -13.52 -15.14
CA GLY A 73 11.73 -13.28 -16.48
C GLY A 73 11.57 -11.79 -16.79
N CYS A 74 11.20 -10.98 -15.80
CA CYS A 74 11.07 -9.52 -15.94
C CYS A 74 12.27 -8.75 -15.39
N HIS A 75 12.80 -9.15 -14.23
CA HIS A 75 13.88 -8.46 -13.53
C HIS A 75 15.28 -9.01 -13.81
N GLY A 76 15.40 -9.96 -14.74
CA GLY A 76 16.67 -10.57 -15.16
C GLY A 76 17.25 -11.55 -14.14
N GLY A 77 18.05 -12.49 -14.63
CA GLY A 77 18.84 -13.40 -13.78
C GLY A 77 19.74 -12.63 -12.82
N GLY A 78 19.75 -13.00 -11.54
CA GLY A 78 20.47 -12.27 -10.50
C GLY A 78 19.91 -10.87 -10.21
N ALA A 79 18.67 -10.59 -10.63
CA ALA A 79 17.90 -9.36 -10.39
C ALA A 79 18.56 -8.07 -10.93
N VAL A 80 19.25 -8.17 -12.07
CA VAL A 80 20.01 -7.08 -12.72
C VAL A 80 19.15 -6.10 -13.52
N GLY A 81 17.88 -6.43 -13.74
CA GLY A 81 16.96 -5.73 -14.60
C GLY A 81 16.96 -6.27 -16.04
N PHE A 82 15.78 -6.24 -16.67
CA PHE A 82 15.60 -6.53 -18.10
C PHE A 82 14.43 -5.69 -18.63
N VAL A 83 13.20 -6.21 -18.55
CA VAL A 83 11.96 -5.42 -18.79
C VAL A 83 11.63 -4.58 -17.56
N GLY A 84 11.73 -5.20 -16.38
CA GLY A 84 11.65 -4.54 -15.08
C GLY A 84 12.99 -3.93 -14.64
N PRO A 85 12.97 -3.02 -13.65
CA PRO A 85 14.19 -2.40 -13.14
C PRO A 85 15.12 -3.41 -12.43
N SER A 86 16.38 -3.05 -12.28
CA SER A 86 17.29 -3.74 -11.35
C SER A 86 16.74 -3.68 -9.93
N LEU A 87 16.85 -4.77 -9.18
CA LEU A 87 16.45 -4.83 -7.76
C LEU A 87 17.66 -4.81 -6.81
N ARG A 88 18.88 -4.72 -7.35
CA ARG A 88 20.12 -4.75 -6.55
C ARG A 88 21.01 -3.52 -6.70
N ASP A 89 20.61 -2.55 -7.53
CA ASP A 89 21.37 -1.31 -7.75
C ASP A 89 21.09 -0.23 -6.68
N GLY A 90 20.19 -0.52 -5.74
CA GLY A 90 19.79 0.39 -4.66
C GLY A 90 18.80 1.48 -5.09
N ARG A 91 18.32 1.48 -6.33
CA ARG A 91 17.41 2.53 -6.85
C ARG A 91 15.96 2.07 -6.82
N TRP A 92 15.21 2.55 -5.83
CA TRP A 92 13.83 2.13 -5.61
C TRP A 92 12.80 3.18 -6.05
N ARG A 93 11.90 2.80 -6.96
CA ARG A 93 10.82 3.68 -7.45
C ARG A 93 9.68 3.86 -6.45
N TYR A 94 9.43 2.85 -5.62
CA TYR A 94 8.30 2.79 -4.68
C TYR A 94 8.76 2.63 -3.22
N GLY A 95 10.01 3.04 -2.93
CA GLY A 95 10.65 2.84 -1.64
C GLY A 95 11.37 1.48 -1.53
N GLY A 96 12.40 1.45 -0.69
CA GLY A 96 13.33 0.32 -0.55
C GLY A 96 13.41 -0.27 0.85
N SER A 97 12.54 0.15 1.77
CA SER A 97 12.42 -0.53 3.07
C SER A 97 11.81 -1.93 2.89
N ASP A 98 12.07 -2.85 3.82
CA ASP A 98 11.59 -4.23 3.72
C ASP A 98 10.07 -4.31 3.53
N GLY A 99 9.31 -3.50 4.28
CA GLY A 99 7.86 -3.44 4.11
C GLY A 99 7.39 -2.77 2.82
N GLN A 100 8.13 -1.80 2.28
CA GLN A 100 7.82 -1.20 0.98
C GLN A 100 8.06 -2.19 -0.18
N ILE A 101 9.12 -2.99 -0.07
CA ILE A 101 9.41 -4.09 -1.00
C ILE A 101 8.32 -5.14 -0.91
N TYR A 102 7.97 -5.59 0.31
CA TYR A 102 6.87 -6.54 0.54
C TYR A 102 5.56 -6.05 -0.08
N GLN A 103 5.17 -4.80 0.16
CA GLN A 103 3.95 -4.24 -0.40
C GLN A 103 3.97 -4.20 -1.93
N SER A 104 5.15 -3.95 -2.52
CA SER A 104 5.30 -3.96 -3.97
C SER A 104 5.10 -5.37 -4.55
N ILE A 105 5.60 -6.41 -3.86
CA ILE A 105 5.44 -7.81 -4.28
C ILE A 105 4.01 -8.29 -4.03
N PHE A 106 3.43 -7.97 -2.87
CA PHE A 106 2.12 -8.46 -2.45
C PHE A 106 0.96 -7.85 -3.24
N ALA A 107 1.02 -6.54 -3.51
CA ALA A 107 -0.06 -5.81 -4.18
C ALA A 107 0.21 -5.54 -5.67
N GLY A 108 1.38 -5.95 -6.18
CA GLY A 108 1.85 -5.60 -7.51
C GLY A 108 2.10 -4.10 -7.69
N ARG A 109 2.50 -3.71 -8.90
CA ARG A 109 2.67 -2.31 -9.34
C ARG A 109 2.14 -2.11 -10.76
N PRO A 110 1.64 -0.92 -11.09
CA PRO A 110 1.13 -0.63 -12.43
C PRO A 110 2.18 -0.88 -13.52
N ARG A 111 1.70 -1.27 -14.71
CA ARG A 111 2.50 -1.55 -15.92
C ARG A 111 3.30 -2.86 -15.86
N GLY A 112 2.64 -3.94 -15.45
CA GLY A 112 3.11 -5.31 -15.73
C GLY A 112 3.88 -5.98 -14.61
N MET A 113 3.76 -5.51 -13.36
CA MET A 113 4.24 -6.22 -12.18
C MET A 113 3.01 -6.70 -11.38
N PRO A 114 2.52 -7.93 -11.62
CA PRO A 114 1.32 -8.44 -10.98
C PRO A 114 1.49 -8.63 -9.47
#